data_AF-A0A0G0PAM2-F1
#
_entry.id   AF-A0A0G0PAM2-F1
#
_cell.length_a   1.000
_cell.length_b   1.000
_cell.length_c   1.000
_cell.angle_alpha   90.00
_cell.angle_beta   90.00
_cell.angle_gamma   90.00
#
_symmetry.space_group_name_H-M   'P 1'
#
loop_
_entity.id
_entity.type
_entity.pdbx_description
1 polymer ?
#
loop_
_entity_poly.entity_id
_entity_poly.type
_entity_poly.pdbx_seq_one_letter_code
_entity_poly.pdbx_strand_id
1 'polypeptide(L)'
;MDFKSFLPKKDEKNTYEYFWSLIIEPGWVQAGIWRIERDEAQVNFSGMPVAWGSDEDLITSADSALSASVQNLPDETPEPTKTVFGVVSSWVEGGQIKADYLDKIKIICTELSLKPVGFVVISEAVAHFVKSEEGSPLSAIIVGVYKENIELSVFQLGNLLGTTKISRSVSIVDDITEGLTRFSGSNNLPSRFIMYDGREGELEEARQALLKANWEDHSNLKFLHTPKVDRCW
;
A
#
# COMPACT_ATOMS: atom_id res chain seq x y z
N MET A 1 14.01 34.76 -48.82
CA MET A 1 13.87 33.48 -48.09
C MET A 1 13.38 33.85 -46.71
N ASP A 2 12.18 33.40 -46.36
CA ASP A 2 11.50 33.76 -45.11
C ASP A 2 12.05 32.88 -43.98
N PHE A 3 12.68 33.50 -42.98
CA PHE A 3 13.36 32.83 -41.86
C PHE A 3 12.39 32.24 -40.82
N LYS A 4 11.07 32.34 -41.05
CA LYS A 4 10.04 31.80 -40.15
C LYS A 4 9.82 30.28 -40.25
N SER A 5 10.48 29.58 -41.17
CA SER A 5 10.34 28.13 -41.32
C SER A 5 11.31 27.28 -40.47
N PHE A 6 12.18 27.90 -39.67
CA PHE A 6 13.23 27.22 -38.89
C PHE A 6 13.03 27.26 -37.37
N LEU A 7 11.86 27.67 -36.89
CA LEU A 7 11.49 27.44 -35.50
C LEU A 7 10.93 26.02 -35.39
N PRO A 8 11.38 25.19 -34.42
CA PRO A 8 10.74 23.90 -34.17
C PRO A 8 9.27 24.19 -33.89
N LYS A 9 8.39 23.55 -34.66
CA LYS A 9 6.97 23.57 -34.36
C LYS A 9 6.83 23.17 -32.88
N LYS A 10 6.09 23.98 -32.14
CA LYS A 10 5.61 23.66 -30.80
C LYS A 10 4.52 22.60 -30.96
N ASP A 11 4.90 21.42 -31.44
CA ASP A 11 4.00 20.28 -31.65
C ASP A 11 4.05 19.37 -30.43
N GLU A 12 2.85 18.95 -30.06
CA GLU A 12 2.43 18.13 -28.91
C GLU A 12 2.42 18.86 -27.56
N LYS A 13 1.23 19.38 -27.17
CA LYS A 13 0.86 19.44 -25.74
C LYS A 13 1.20 18.06 -25.18
N ASN A 14 2.15 17.97 -24.24
CA ASN A 14 2.43 16.74 -23.49
C ASN A 14 1.14 16.31 -22.76
N THR A 15 0.26 15.59 -23.44
CA THR A 15 -0.89 14.93 -22.83
C THR A 15 -0.34 13.65 -22.22
N TYR A 16 0.23 13.76 -21.03
CA TYR A 16 0.57 12.60 -20.23
C TYR A 16 -0.70 11.76 -20.03
N GLU A 17 -0.58 10.44 -20.16
CA GLU A 17 -1.63 9.54 -19.74
C GLU A 17 -1.56 9.41 -18.21
N TYR A 18 -2.67 9.74 -17.54
CA TYR A 18 -2.80 9.62 -16.10
C TYR A 18 -3.56 8.34 -15.74
N PHE A 19 -3.27 7.85 -14.55
CA PHE A 19 -3.81 6.63 -13.97
C PHE A 19 -4.33 6.92 -12.56
N TRP A 20 -5.39 6.22 -12.20
CA TRP A 20 -5.80 6.09 -10.81
C TRP A 20 -4.96 5.02 -10.12
N SER A 21 -4.58 5.31 -8.88
CA SER A 21 -4.31 4.31 -7.86
C SER A 21 -5.48 4.32 -6.90
N LEU A 22 -6.18 3.20 -6.73
CA LEU A 22 -7.22 3.05 -5.71
C LEU A 22 -6.81 1.96 -4.73
N ILE A 23 -6.38 2.36 -3.55
CA ILE A 23 -5.94 1.47 -2.49
C ILE A 23 -7.16 1.15 -1.63
N ILE A 24 -7.47 -0.13 -1.47
CA ILE A 24 -8.64 -0.60 -0.71
C ILE A 24 -8.14 -1.51 0.41
N GLU A 25 -8.44 -1.11 1.63
CA GLU A 25 -8.01 -1.77 2.86
C GLU A 25 -9.20 -1.97 3.81
N PRO A 26 -9.11 -2.87 4.80
CA PRO A 26 -10.15 -3.01 5.81
C PRO A 26 -10.48 -1.69 6.52
N GLY A 27 -11.61 -1.08 6.16
CA GLY A 27 -12.13 0.13 6.77
C GLY A 27 -11.68 1.44 6.13
N TRP A 28 -10.78 1.40 5.13
CA TRP A 28 -10.25 2.58 4.44
C TRP A 28 -10.17 2.40 2.93
N VAL A 29 -10.35 3.50 2.21
CA VAL A 29 -10.07 3.60 0.79
C VAL A 29 -9.33 4.90 0.51
N GLN A 30 -8.33 4.84 -0.35
CA GLN A 30 -7.51 5.99 -0.71
C GLN A 30 -7.31 6.03 -2.22
N ALA A 31 -7.46 7.22 -2.80
CA ALA A 31 -7.19 7.46 -4.20
C ALA A 31 -5.91 8.28 -4.39
N GLY A 32 -5.21 8.03 -5.48
CA GLY A 32 -4.06 8.79 -5.91
C GLY A 32 -3.98 8.86 -7.43
N ILE A 33 -3.27 9.86 -7.94
CA ILE A 33 -3.09 10.09 -9.37
C ILE A 33 -1.61 10.01 -9.67
N TRP A 34 -1.29 9.29 -10.73
CA TRP A 34 0.08 9.15 -11.20
C TRP A 34 0.11 9.07 -12.72
N ARG A 35 1.30 9.25 -13.29
CA ARG A 35 1.56 9.16 -14.73
C ARG A 35 2.86 8.43 -14.98
N ILE A 36 3.05 7.98 -16.22
CA ILE A 36 4.34 7.47 -16.68
C ILE A 36 5.07 8.59 -17.42
N GLU A 37 6.28 8.91 -16.96
CA GLU A 37 7.17 9.88 -17.60
C GLU A 37 8.56 9.27 -17.71
N ARG A 38 9.10 9.18 -18.95
CA ARG A 38 10.41 8.57 -19.24
C ARG A 38 10.57 7.15 -18.67
N ASP A 39 9.53 6.33 -18.85
CA ASP A 39 9.45 4.95 -18.34
C ASP A 39 9.46 4.81 -16.80
N GLU A 40 9.30 5.92 -16.07
CA GLU A 40 9.19 5.93 -14.62
C GLU A 40 7.79 6.39 -14.18
N ALA A 41 7.27 5.76 -13.12
CA ALA A 41 6.02 6.19 -12.50
C ALA A 41 6.26 7.45 -11.67
N GLN A 42 5.50 8.51 -11.94
CA GLN A 42 5.54 9.78 -11.21
C GLN A 42 4.22 9.99 -10.48
N VAL A 43 4.27 10.05 -9.16
CA VAL A 43 3.10 10.34 -8.33
C VAL A 43 2.78 11.82 -8.42
N ASN A 44 1.60 12.16 -8.93
CA ASN A 44 1.13 13.54 -9.01
C ASN A 44 0.40 13.96 -7.73
N PHE A 45 -0.40 13.05 -7.19
CA PHE A 45 -1.20 13.32 -6.00
C PHE A 45 -1.48 12.03 -5.23
N SER A 46 -1.50 12.13 -3.91
CA SER A 46 -1.96 11.10 -3.00
C SER A 46 -3.01 11.72 -2.08
N GLY A 47 -4.24 11.22 -2.17
CA GLY A 47 -5.36 11.69 -1.36
C GLY A 47 -5.29 11.21 0.07
N MET A 48 -6.12 11.82 0.93
CA MET A 48 -6.31 11.31 2.29
C MET A 48 -7.21 10.06 2.26
N PRO A 49 -6.99 9.08 3.15
CA PRO A 49 -7.88 7.93 3.28
C PRO A 49 -9.30 8.34 3.72
N VAL A 50 -10.31 7.67 3.16
CA VAL A 50 -11.73 7.82 3.49
C VAL A 50 -12.23 6.53 4.15
N ALA A 51 -12.95 6.65 5.27
CA ALA A 51 -13.42 5.51 6.04
C ALA A 51 -14.65 4.84 5.42
N TRP A 52 -14.72 3.51 5.44
CA TRP A 52 -15.91 2.75 5.05
C TRP A 52 -16.20 1.62 6.05
N GLY A 53 -17.47 1.21 6.16
CA GLY A 53 -17.90 0.15 7.09
C GLY A 53 -18.74 -0.96 6.44
N SER A 54 -19.28 -0.71 5.26
CA SER A 54 -20.10 -1.64 4.48
C SER A 54 -19.76 -1.52 2.99
N ASP A 55 -20.27 -2.44 2.17
CA ASP A 55 -20.00 -2.45 0.72
C ASP A 55 -20.65 -1.25 0.01
N GLU A 56 -21.82 -0.78 0.47
CA GLU A 56 -22.44 0.45 -0.03
C GLU A 56 -21.63 1.69 0.37
N ASP A 57 -21.14 1.72 1.61
CA ASP A 57 -20.26 2.80 2.08
C ASP A 57 -18.94 2.83 1.30
N LEU A 58 -18.42 1.66 0.89
CA LEU A 58 -17.18 1.56 0.14
C LEU A 58 -17.27 2.27 -1.21
N ILE A 59 -18.38 2.11 -1.94
CA ILE A 59 -18.59 2.79 -3.23
C ILE A 59 -18.61 4.31 -3.01
N THR A 60 -19.39 4.76 -2.03
CA THR A 60 -19.51 6.20 -1.69
C THR A 60 -18.17 6.79 -1.23
N SER A 61 -17.40 6.03 -0.46
CA SER A 61 -16.10 6.44 0.05
C SER A 61 -15.05 6.49 -1.06
N ALA A 62 -15.08 5.54 -1.99
CA ALA A 62 -14.21 5.52 -3.17
C ALA A 62 -14.51 6.72 -4.08
N ASP A 63 -15.79 7.00 -4.35
CA ASP A 63 -16.21 8.19 -5.11
C ASP A 63 -15.72 9.49 -4.46
N SER A 64 -15.87 9.58 -3.14
CA SER A 64 -15.38 10.73 -2.36
C SER A 64 -13.85 10.88 -2.45
N ALA A 65 -13.09 9.78 -2.37
CA ALA A 65 -11.64 9.79 -2.47
C ALA A 65 -11.16 10.19 -3.88
N LEU A 66 -11.82 9.68 -4.93
CA LEU A 66 -11.55 10.03 -6.32
C LEU A 66 -11.86 11.51 -6.57
N SER A 67 -13.06 11.96 -6.19
CA SER A 67 -13.51 13.35 -6.33
C SER A 67 -12.56 14.35 -5.66
N ALA A 68 -12.09 14.04 -4.43
CA ALA A 68 -11.11 14.87 -3.73
C ALA A 68 -9.76 14.91 -4.46
N SER A 69 -9.38 13.81 -5.11
CA SER A 69 -8.13 13.70 -5.86
C SER A 69 -8.18 14.48 -7.19
N VAL A 70 -9.32 14.48 -7.88
CA VAL A 70 -9.52 15.23 -9.14
C VAL A 70 -9.31 16.73 -8.96
N GLN A 71 -9.65 17.28 -7.79
CA GLN A 71 -9.45 18.72 -7.50
C GLN A 71 -7.98 19.16 -7.56
N ASN A 72 -7.04 18.20 -7.56
CA ASN A 72 -5.60 18.45 -7.65
C ASN A 72 -5.05 18.26 -9.07
N LEU A 73 -5.90 17.92 -10.05
CA LEU A 73 -5.53 17.90 -11.46
C LEU A 73 -5.56 19.31 -12.05
N PRO A 74 -4.66 19.63 -13.00
CA PRO A 74 -4.78 20.85 -13.79
C PRO A 74 -6.10 20.87 -14.58
N ASP A 75 -6.77 22.03 -14.66
CA ASP A 75 -8.12 22.21 -15.25
C ASP A 75 -8.29 21.65 -16.68
N GLU A 76 -7.22 21.54 -17.46
CA GLU A 76 -7.25 20.98 -18.83
C GLU A 76 -6.94 19.48 -18.91
N THR A 77 -6.74 18.81 -17.76
CA THR A 77 -6.38 17.39 -17.70
C THR A 77 -7.64 16.54 -17.61
N PRO A 78 -7.88 15.60 -18.55
CA PRO A 78 -8.99 14.69 -18.43
C PRO A 78 -8.82 13.80 -17.21
N GLU A 79 -9.93 13.52 -16.53
CA GLU A 79 -9.94 12.58 -15.41
C GLU A 79 -9.47 11.18 -15.88
N PRO A 80 -8.57 10.52 -15.11
CA PRO A 80 -8.15 9.16 -15.43
C PRO A 80 -9.35 8.20 -15.43
N THR A 81 -9.26 7.13 -16.22
CA THR A 81 -10.19 5.99 -16.11
C THR A 81 -9.46 4.69 -15.86
N LYS A 82 -8.20 4.58 -16.28
CA LYS A 82 -7.35 3.41 -16.02
C LYS A 82 -6.97 3.38 -14.54
N THR A 83 -7.26 2.27 -13.87
CA THR A 83 -7.08 2.14 -12.41
C THR A 83 -6.23 0.94 -12.07
N VAL A 84 -5.18 1.17 -11.28
CA VAL A 84 -4.44 0.13 -10.56
C VAL A 84 -4.98 0.04 -9.14
N PHE A 85 -5.34 -1.16 -8.71
CA PHE A 85 -5.85 -1.39 -7.36
C PHE A 85 -4.74 -1.81 -6.41
N GLY A 86 -4.61 -1.14 -5.27
CA GLY A 86 -3.80 -1.61 -4.15
C GLY A 86 -4.66 -2.44 -3.20
N VAL A 87 -4.22 -3.65 -2.85
CA VAL A 87 -4.96 -4.52 -1.92
C VAL A 87 -4.04 -5.12 -0.87
N VAL A 88 -4.61 -5.43 0.30
CA VAL A 88 -3.90 -6.09 1.40
C VAL A 88 -3.60 -7.55 1.07
N SER A 89 -2.53 -8.09 1.64
CA SER A 89 -2.02 -9.41 1.27
C SER A 89 -3.01 -10.53 1.64
N SER A 90 -3.76 -10.37 2.74
CA SER A 90 -4.80 -11.33 3.16
C SER A 90 -5.98 -11.46 2.19
N TRP A 91 -6.13 -10.53 1.25
CA TRP A 91 -7.17 -10.59 0.21
C TRP A 91 -6.73 -11.34 -1.04
N VAL A 92 -5.48 -11.79 -1.09
CA VAL A 92 -4.88 -12.46 -2.25
C VAL A 92 -4.52 -13.90 -1.92
N GLU A 93 -4.79 -14.81 -2.86
CA GLU A 93 -4.45 -16.22 -2.77
C GLU A 93 -4.13 -16.75 -4.16
N GLY A 94 -3.04 -17.51 -4.30
CA GLY A 94 -2.63 -18.06 -5.61
C GLY A 94 -2.34 -16.99 -6.69
N GLY A 95 -1.94 -15.78 -6.28
CA GLY A 95 -1.70 -14.66 -7.20
C GLY A 95 -2.97 -13.99 -7.73
N GLN A 96 -4.14 -14.27 -7.13
CA GLN A 96 -5.42 -13.69 -7.50
C GLN A 96 -6.12 -13.10 -6.27
N ILE A 97 -6.90 -12.04 -6.47
CA ILE A 97 -7.79 -11.50 -5.44
C ILE A 97 -8.88 -12.55 -5.17
N LYS A 98 -9.13 -12.86 -3.89
CA LYS A 98 -10.20 -13.78 -3.48
C LYS A 98 -11.56 -13.28 -3.96
N ALA A 99 -12.45 -14.21 -4.31
CA ALA A 99 -13.74 -13.91 -4.95
C ALA A 99 -14.55 -12.82 -4.22
N ASP A 100 -14.68 -12.94 -2.90
CA ASP A 100 -15.46 -12.00 -2.08
C ASP A 100 -14.96 -10.54 -2.17
N TYR A 101 -13.66 -10.32 -2.37
CA TYR A 101 -13.09 -8.97 -2.53
C TYR A 101 -13.06 -8.55 -4.00
N LEU A 102 -12.85 -9.49 -4.92
CA LEU A 102 -12.86 -9.24 -6.35
C LEU A 102 -14.24 -8.74 -6.81
N ASP A 103 -15.32 -9.32 -6.29
CA ASP A 103 -16.68 -8.92 -6.65
C ASP A 103 -17.00 -7.49 -6.16
N LYS A 104 -16.49 -7.09 -4.98
CA LYS A 104 -16.56 -5.70 -4.51
C LYS A 104 -15.85 -4.74 -5.47
N ILE A 105 -14.63 -5.09 -5.90
CA ILE A 105 -13.86 -4.28 -6.85
C ILE A 105 -14.59 -4.13 -8.19
N LYS A 106 -15.19 -5.21 -8.71
CA LYS A 106 -15.98 -5.15 -9.96
C LYS A 106 -17.19 -4.22 -9.84
N ILE A 107 -17.88 -4.23 -8.70
CA ILE A 107 -19.01 -3.33 -8.44
C ILE A 107 -18.51 -1.88 -8.47
N ILE A 108 -17.44 -1.55 -7.73
CA ILE A 108 -16.82 -0.22 -7.75
C ILE A 108 -16.45 0.21 -9.18
N CYS A 109 -15.84 -0.70 -9.96
CA CYS A 109 -15.48 -0.38 -11.35
C CYS A 109 -16.70 -0.05 -12.22
N THR A 110 -17.82 -0.75 -12.00
CA THR A 110 -19.05 -0.54 -12.76
C THR A 110 -19.72 0.78 -12.36
N GLU A 111 -19.91 1.00 -11.07
CA GLU A 111 -20.59 2.18 -10.53
C GLU A 111 -19.79 3.48 -10.76
N LEU A 112 -18.47 3.41 -10.63
CA LEU A 112 -17.58 4.58 -10.78
C LEU A 112 -16.91 4.67 -12.17
N SER A 113 -17.35 3.85 -13.13
CA SER A 113 -16.82 3.83 -14.51
C SER A 113 -15.29 3.68 -14.62
N LEU A 114 -14.68 2.92 -13.69
CA LEU A 114 -13.25 2.66 -13.67
C LEU A 114 -12.88 1.49 -14.60
N LYS A 115 -11.71 1.59 -15.23
CA LYS A 115 -11.13 0.57 -16.10
C LYS A 115 -9.96 -0.09 -15.37
N PRO A 116 -10.14 -1.25 -14.72
CA PRO A 116 -9.04 -1.93 -14.04
C PRO A 116 -7.97 -2.33 -15.05
N VAL A 117 -6.72 -1.93 -14.80
CA VAL A 117 -5.54 -2.35 -15.60
C VAL A 117 -4.66 -3.36 -14.87
N GLY A 118 -4.85 -3.51 -13.56
CA GLY A 118 -4.13 -4.48 -12.73
C GLY A 118 -4.36 -4.22 -11.25
N PHE A 119 -3.75 -5.05 -10.41
CA PHE A 119 -3.67 -4.83 -8.98
C PHE A 119 -2.25 -5.10 -8.47
N VAL A 120 -1.94 -4.52 -7.33
CA VAL A 120 -0.69 -4.73 -6.60
C VAL A 120 -1.01 -5.10 -5.16
N VAL A 121 -0.23 -6.02 -4.60
CA VAL A 121 -0.28 -6.31 -3.17
C VAL A 121 0.55 -5.26 -2.44
N ILE A 122 -0.02 -4.60 -1.44
CA ILE A 122 0.63 -3.47 -0.76
C ILE A 122 1.99 -3.87 -0.18
N SER A 123 2.07 -5.03 0.48
CA SER A 123 3.32 -5.53 1.05
C SER A 123 4.41 -5.77 0.00
N GLU A 124 4.04 -6.27 -1.19
CA GLU A 124 4.95 -6.46 -2.31
C GLU A 124 5.37 -5.12 -2.94
N ALA A 125 4.44 -4.16 -3.03
CA ALA A 125 4.73 -2.80 -3.51
C ALA A 125 5.74 -2.09 -2.59
N VAL A 126 5.58 -2.21 -1.27
CA VAL A 126 6.55 -1.73 -0.28
C VAL A 126 7.90 -2.44 -0.45
N ALA A 127 7.92 -3.76 -0.61
CA ALA A 127 9.15 -4.51 -0.84
C ALA A 127 9.88 -4.07 -2.12
N HIS A 128 9.14 -3.82 -3.20
CA HIS A 128 9.68 -3.33 -4.45
C HIS A 128 10.23 -1.91 -4.30
N PHE A 129 9.49 -1.02 -3.63
CA PHE A 129 9.92 0.35 -3.38
C PHE A 129 11.20 0.42 -2.54
N VAL A 130 11.26 -0.34 -1.43
CA VAL A 130 12.47 -0.35 -0.59
C VAL A 130 13.67 -0.90 -1.37
N LYS A 131 13.46 -1.91 -2.23
CA LYS A 131 14.51 -2.43 -3.09
C LYS A 131 15.02 -1.38 -4.10
N SER A 132 14.13 -0.55 -4.66
CA SER A 132 14.55 0.51 -5.58
C SER A 132 15.32 1.62 -4.87
N GLU A 133 14.92 2.00 -3.65
CA GLU A 133 15.59 3.03 -2.87
C GLU A 133 16.94 2.58 -2.29
N GLU A 134 17.00 1.36 -1.73
CA GLU A 134 18.17 0.86 -1.01
C GLU A 134 19.11 0.01 -1.88
N GLY A 135 18.68 -0.34 -3.10
CA GLY A 135 19.44 -1.18 -4.04
C GLY A 135 19.62 -2.64 -3.60
N SER A 136 18.92 -3.08 -2.54
CA SER A 136 19.05 -4.43 -1.98
C SER A 136 17.69 -5.09 -1.71
N PRO A 137 17.57 -6.43 -1.83
CA PRO A 137 16.31 -7.13 -1.56
C PRO A 137 15.85 -6.96 -0.11
N LEU A 138 14.55 -6.69 0.09
CA LEU A 138 13.98 -6.45 1.41
C LEU A 138 14.15 -7.66 2.34
N SER A 139 14.67 -7.43 3.55
CA SER A 139 14.58 -8.34 4.68
C SER A 139 13.94 -7.61 5.86
N ALA A 140 12.62 -7.69 5.97
CA ALA A 140 11.83 -6.97 6.96
C ALA A 140 10.49 -7.68 7.21
N ILE A 141 9.84 -7.29 8.30
CA ILE A 141 8.45 -7.62 8.60
C ILE A 141 7.62 -6.39 8.27
N ILE A 142 6.74 -6.50 7.28
CA ILE A 142 5.81 -5.43 6.93
C ILE A 142 4.55 -5.61 7.80
N VAL A 143 4.12 -4.53 8.46
CA VAL A 143 3.05 -4.52 9.46
C VAL A 143 1.94 -3.58 9.01
N GLY A 144 0.80 -4.13 8.59
CA GLY A 144 -0.43 -3.35 8.37
C GLY A 144 -1.25 -3.29 9.66
N VAL A 145 -1.53 -2.08 10.16
CA VAL A 145 -2.20 -1.88 11.46
C VAL A 145 -3.63 -1.39 11.25
N TYR A 146 -4.58 -2.32 11.15
CA TYR A 146 -5.99 -2.00 10.96
C TYR A 146 -6.73 -1.84 12.29
N LYS A 147 -7.99 -1.41 12.19
CA LYS A 147 -8.86 -1.17 13.37
C LYS A 147 -9.03 -2.43 14.24
N GLU A 148 -9.28 -3.57 13.61
CA GLU A 148 -9.63 -4.82 14.33
C GLU A 148 -8.56 -5.91 14.20
N ASN A 149 -7.57 -5.71 13.33
CA ASN A 149 -6.60 -6.73 13.01
C ASN A 149 -5.25 -6.13 12.62
N ILE A 150 -4.22 -6.94 12.73
CA ILE A 150 -2.86 -6.65 12.29
C ILE A 150 -2.52 -7.68 11.21
N GLU A 151 -2.00 -7.22 10.08
CA GLU A 151 -1.44 -8.06 9.03
C GLU A 151 0.08 -8.00 9.08
N LEU A 152 0.73 -9.16 9.09
CA LEU A 152 2.18 -9.28 9.04
C LEU A 152 2.58 -10.01 7.76
N SER A 153 3.47 -9.40 6.97
CA SER A 153 4.10 -10.04 5.82
C SER A 153 5.60 -10.11 6.03
N VAL A 154 6.16 -11.32 6.10
CA VAL A 154 7.57 -11.55 6.45
C VAL A 154 8.38 -11.72 5.18
N PHE A 155 9.31 -10.80 4.92
CA PHE A 155 10.23 -10.85 3.80
C PHE A 155 11.64 -11.22 4.24
N GLN A 156 12.28 -12.14 3.52
CA GLN A 156 13.68 -12.50 3.71
C GLN A 156 14.41 -12.56 2.36
N LEU A 157 15.43 -11.70 2.21
CA LEU A 157 16.22 -11.56 0.99
C LEU A 157 15.35 -11.34 -0.26
N GLY A 158 14.29 -10.55 -0.12
CA GLY A 158 13.32 -10.22 -1.17
C GLY A 158 12.20 -11.23 -1.38
N ASN A 159 12.25 -12.39 -0.72
CA ASN A 159 11.20 -13.41 -0.82
C ASN A 159 10.16 -13.22 0.28
N LEU A 160 8.88 -13.20 -0.09
CA LEU A 160 7.78 -13.30 0.86
C LEU A 160 7.72 -14.72 1.43
N LEU A 161 8.06 -14.88 2.71
CA LEU A 161 7.97 -16.17 3.41
C LEU A 161 6.52 -16.54 3.74
N GLY A 162 5.68 -15.52 3.90
CA GLY A 162 4.24 -15.66 4.08
C GLY A 162 3.63 -14.47 4.79
N THR A 163 2.31 -14.51 4.88
CA THR A 163 1.49 -13.50 5.55
C THR A 163 0.66 -14.15 6.64
N THR A 164 0.47 -13.45 7.75
CA THR A 164 -0.50 -13.81 8.78
C THR A 164 -1.38 -12.61 9.13
N LYS A 165 -2.60 -12.89 9.56
CA LYS A 165 -3.56 -11.90 10.04
C LYS A 165 -3.98 -12.29 11.45
N ILE A 166 -3.84 -11.38 12.41
CA ILE A 166 -4.15 -11.59 13.82
C ILE A 166 -5.15 -10.52 14.26
N SER A 167 -6.03 -10.87 15.20
CA SER A 167 -6.91 -9.88 15.83
C SER A 167 -6.09 -8.90 16.67
N ARG A 168 -6.48 -7.63 16.65
CA ARG A 168 -5.82 -6.59 17.45
C ARG A 168 -6.37 -6.58 18.88
N SER A 169 -5.48 -6.62 19.86
CA SER A 169 -5.78 -6.46 21.28
C SER A 169 -5.30 -5.09 21.78
N VAL A 170 -5.22 -4.93 23.10
CA VAL A 170 -4.66 -3.73 23.74
C VAL A 170 -3.12 -3.69 23.67
N SER A 171 -2.47 -4.81 23.34
CA SER A 171 -1.02 -4.95 23.31
C SER A 171 -0.55 -5.38 21.92
N ILE A 172 -0.14 -4.41 21.11
CA ILE A 172 0.40 -4.69 19.76
C ILE A 172 1.64 -5.59 19.79
N VAL A 173 2.45 -5.49 20.85
CA VAL A 173 3.66 -6.30 21.01
C VAL A 173 3.29 -7.78 21.14
N ASP A 174 2.27 -8.09 21.93
CA ASP A 174 1.78 -9.46 22.11
C ASP A 174 1.12 -9.99 20.84
N ASP A 175 0.31 -9.16 20.17
CA ASP A 175 -0.36 -9.54 18.92
C ASP A 175 0.66 -9.85 17.81
N ILE A 176 1.68 -8.99 17.64
CA ILE A 176 2.76 -9.22 16.68
C ILE A 176 3.56 -10.46 17.08
N THR A 177 3.83 -10.64 18.38
CA THR A 177 4.54 -11.82 18.87
C THR A 177 3.79 -13.10 18.51
N GLU A 178 2.49 -13.14 18.77
CA GLU A 178 1.63 -14.26 18.40
C GLU A 178 1.71 -14.53 16.89
N GLY A 179 1.57 -13.47 16.09
CA GLY A 179 1.70 -13.51 14.63
C GLY A 179 2.99 -14.16 14.16
N LEU A 180 4.12 -13.69 14.68
CA LEU A 180 5.46 -14.10 14.28
C LEU A 180 5.83 -15.52 14.72
N THR A 181 5.13 -16.12 15.69
CA THR A 181 5.36 -17.53 16.08
C THR A 181 5.18 -18.51 14.93
N ARG A 182 4.36 -18.16 13.94
CA ARG A 182 4.12 -18.96 12.74
C ARG A 182 5.36 -19.02 11.81
N PHE A 183 6.33 -18.14 12.03
CA PHE A 183 7.57 -18.00 11.24
C PHE A 183 8.83 -18.27 12.05
N SER A 184 8.73 -18.48 13.36
CA SER A 184 9.86 -18.57 14.30
C SER A 184 10.56 -19.95 14.32
N GLY A 185 10.61 -20.61 13.16
CA GLY A 185 11.21 -21.93 12.98
C GLY A 185 12.74 -21.93 13.04
N SER A 186 13.38 -22.52 12.04
CA SER A 186 14.84 -22.74 12.00
C SER A 186 15.66 -21.49 11.65
N ASN A 187 15.04 -20.47 11.06
CA ASN A 187 15.69 -19.23 10.66
C ASN A 187 15.38 -18.08 11.62
N ASN A 188 16.34 -17.16 11.74
CA ASN A 188 16.12 -15.91 12.45
C ASN A 188 15.14 -15.03 11.68
N LEU A 189 14.27 -14.35 12.41
CA LEU A 189 13.36 -13.34 11.88
C LEU A 189 14.14 -12.07 11.51
N PRO A 190 13.68 -11.33 10.48
CA PRO A 190 14.23 -10.02 10.17
C PRO A 190 14.10 -9.05 11.35
N SER A 191 15.16 -8.29 11.64
CA SER A 191 15.20 -7.28 12.71
C SER A 191 14.74 -5.89 12.25
N ARG A 192 13.86 -5.82 11.24
CA ARG A 192 13.33 -4.55 10.72
C ARG A 192 11.83 -4.70 10.56
N PHE A 193 11.08 -3.80 11.17
CA PHE A 193 9.64 -3.63 10.97
C PHE A 193 9.40 -2.42 10.07
N ILE A 194 8.51 -2.56 9.09
CA ILE A 194 8.03 -1.46 8.25
C ILE A 194 6.51 -1.39 8.42
N MET A 195 6.03 -0.33 9.05
CA MET A 195 4.61 -0.19 9.39
C MET A 195 3.86 0.67 8.37
N TYR A 196 2.62 0.30 8.02
CA TYR A 196 1.75 1.07 7.14
C TYR A 196 0.29 1.05 7.63
N ASP A 197 -0.54 1.91 7.01
CA ASP A 197 -2.00 2.03 7.18
C ASP A 197 -2.52 2.17 8.63
N GLY A 198 -1.83 2.96 9.46
CA GLY A 198 -2.44 3.46 10.68
C GLY A 198 -2.82 4.93 10.51
N ARG A 199 -3.95 5.36 11.10
CA ARG A 199 -4.17 6.79 11.39
C ARG A 199 -2.89 7.32 12.04
N GLU A 200 -2.43 8.51 11.66
CA GLU A 200 -1.11 9.03 12.05
C GLU A 200 -0.82 8.88 13.56
N GLY A 201 -1.83 9.07 14.42
CA GLY A 201 -1.73 8.84 15.87
C GLY A 201 -1.61 7.37 16.29
N GLU A 202 -2.44 6.48 15.75
CA GLU A 202 -2.42 5.05 16.10
C GLU A 202 -1.13 4.36 15.62
N LEU A 203 -0.64 4.75 14.44
CA LEU A 203 0.60 4.23 13.89
C LEU A 203 1.80 4.63 14.75
N GLU A 204 1.84 5.87 15.24
CA GLU A 204 2.92 6.34 16.11
C GLU A 204 2.87 5.67 17.48
N GLU A 205 1.69 5.51 18.08
CA GLU A 205 1.53 4.76 19.34
C GLU A 205 2.03 3.31 19.20
N ALA A 206 1.61 2.64 18.13
CA ALA A 206 2.06 1.30 17.79
C ALA A 206 3.59 1.24 17.60
N ARG A 207 4.17 2.20 16.88
CA ARG A 207 5.62 2.30 16.67
C ARG A 207 6.37 2.48 17.99
N GLN A 208 5.89 3.36 18.87
CA GLN A 208 6.48 3.60 20.18
C GLN A 208 6.42 2.36 21.08
N ALA A 209 5.33 1.61 21.03
CA ALA A 209 5.20 0.36 21.77
C ALA A 209 6.25 -0.67 21.31
N LEU A 210 6.41 -0.84 20.00
CA LEU A 210 7.39 -1.79 19.42
C LEU A 210 8.85 -1.40 19.69
N LEU A 211 9.16 -0.10 19.74
CA LEU A 211 10.50 0.39 20.07
C LEU A 211 10.86 0.21 21.55
N LYS A 212 9.86 0.26 22.44
CA LYS A 212 10.04 0.07 23.89
C LYS A 212 10.00 -1.39 24.30
N ALA A 213 9.49 -2.27 23.44
CA ALA A 213 9.39 -3.69 23.71
C ALA A 213 10.77 -4.31 23.94
N ASN A 214 10.88 -5.09 25.00
CA ASN A 214 12.05 -5.91 25.23
C ASN A 214 11.86 -7.26 24.52
N TRP A 215 12.32 -7.34 23.27
CA TRP A 215 12.16 -8.52 22.43
C TRP A 215 12.86 -9.78 22.99
N GLU A 216 13.78 -9.63 23.94
CA GLU A 216 14.43 -10.76 24.63
C GLU A 216 13.47 -11.53 25.57
N ASP A 217 12.42 -10.87 26.05
CA ASP A 217 11.41 -11.52 26.90
C ASP A 217 10.54 -12.51 26.10
N HIS A 218 10.53 -12.39 24.77
CA HIS A 218 9.78 -13.23 23.84
C HIS A 218 10.67 -14.36 23.30
N SER A 219 11.08 -15.28 24.19
CA SER A 219 12.04 -16.37 23.91
C SER A 219 11.72 -17.31 22.72
N ASN A 220 10.44 -17.32 22.30
CA ASN A 220 9.96 -18.04 21.12
C ASN A 220 10.31 -17.35 19.79
N LEU A 221 10.69 -16.07 19.82
CA LEU A 221 11.13 -15.32 18.65
C LEU A 221 12.66 -15.17 18.68
N LYS A 222 13.28 -15.29 17.51
CA LYS A 222 14.74 -15.13 17.36
C LYS A 222 15.03 -14.04 16.35
N PHE A 223 15.51 -12.90 16.84
CA PHE A 223 16.03 -11.81 16.02
C PHE A 223 17.55 -11.77 16.12
N LEU A 224 18.24 -11.47 15.01
CA LEU A 224 19.71 -11.33 15.01
C LEU A 224 20.17 -10.05 15.71
N HIS A 225 19.35 -9.01 15.62
CA HIS A 225 19.56 -7.71 16.22
C HIS A 225 18.27 -7.21 16.87
N THR A 226 18.38 -6.26 17.79
CA THR A 226 17.21 -5.53 18.31
C THR A 226 16.41 -4.96 17.15
N PRO A 227 15.11 -5.26 17.05
CA PRO A 227 14.30 -4.77 15.95
C PRO A 227 14.26 -3.25 15.84
N LYS A 228 14.41 -2.75 14.61
CA LYS A 228 14.15 -1.35 14.25
C LYS A 228 12.74 -1.23 13.69
N VAL A 229 12.12 -0.05 13.85
CA VAL A 229 10.73 0.19 13.42
C VAL A 229 10.68 1.46 12.57
N ASP A 230 10.46 1.26 11.28
CA ASP A 230 10.30 2.30 10.28
C ASP A 230 8.81 2.48 9.93
N ARG A 231 8.43 3.68 9.49
CA ARG A 231 7.12 3.95 8.89
C ARG A 231 7.24 3.92 7.38
N CYS A 232 6.28 3.31 6.73
CA CYS A 232 6.01 3.55 5.32
C CYS A 232 5.47 4.99 5.19
N TRP A 233 5.99 5.69 4.19
CA TRP A 233 5.86 7.13 3.89
C TRP A 233 4.45 7.68 4.01
#